data_AF-A0A182K256-F1
#
_entry.id   AF-A0A182K256-F1
#
_cell.length_a   1.000
_cell.length_b   1.000
_cell.length_c   1.000
_cell.angle_alpha   90.00
_cell.angle_beta   90.00
_cell.angle_gamma   90.00
#
_symmetry.space_group_name_H-M   'P 1'
#
loop_
_entity.id
_entity.type
_entity.pdbx_description
1 polymer ?
#
loop_
_entity_poly.entity_id
_entity_poly.type
_entity_poly.pdbx_seq_one_letter_code
_entity_poly.pdbx_strand_id
1 'polypeptide(L)'
;DILLQSTIAVSIEVHPRFLVPDTNCFVDYLPAIDLIAKAYPLYQLMVPIIVINELEGLSKGIRNQSSKPQASACAAVEEMLVSGQKQFGLPTAPANASGARVCMMNSTASLTNLQHAVKVAESSKKALQFIKSRNPALKCVTTKGSILKTSTFTIEDDVGDLKSNDDRILETAINLCRHHIEETRADTRYITLDVVLLTTDRNLRVKAISTDLPVREIPDFIKWAGLSA
;
A
#
# COMPACT_ATOMS: atom_id res chain seq x y z
N ASP A 1 32.03 -14.87 -35.76
CA ASP A 1 32.03 -16.01 -34.82
C ASP A 1 32.01 -15.71 -33.33
N ILE A 2 32.19 -14.46 -32.86
CA ILE A 2 32.02 -14.12 -31.43
C ILE A 2 30.55 -14.01 -30.97
N LEU A 3 29.62 -13.64 -31.87
CA LEU A 3 28.20 -13.45 -31.52
C LEU A 3 27.41 -14.76 -31.38
N LEU A 4 27.86 -15.84 -32.04
CA LEU A 4 27.23 -17.17 -31.93
C LEU A 4 27.44 -17.82 -30.56
N GLN A 5 28.49 -17.41 -29.81
CA GLN A 5 28.76 -17.85 -28.43
C GLN A 5 28.11 -16.94 -27.37
N SER A 6 27.33 -15.93 -27.77
CA SER A 6 26.85 -14.86 -26.87
C SER A 6 25.33 -14.85 -26.65
N THR A 7 24.58 -15.76 -27.26
CA THR A 7 23.11 -15.76 -27.13
C THR A 7 22.69 -16.65 -25.97
N ILE A 8 22.45 -16.03 -24.81
CA ILE A 8 21.90 -16.72 -23.65
C ILE A 8 20.38 -16.78 -23.79
N ALA A 9 19.82 -17.97 -23.97
CA ALA A 9 18.37 -18.17 -23.94
C ALA A 9 17.89 -18.40 -22.50
N VAL A 10 16.79 -17.74 -22.11
CA VAL A 10 16.16 -17.92 -20.79
C VAL A 10 14.68 -18.26 -21.00
N SER A 11 14.20 -19.31 -20.34
CA SER A 11 12.81 -19.74 -20.31
C SER A 11 12.28 -19.65 -18.89
N ILE A 12 11.25 -18.83 -18.66
CA ILE A 12 10.63 -18.66 -17.35
C ILE A 12 9.31 -19.41 -17.32
N GLU A 13 9.18 -20.34 -16.36
CA GLU A 13 7.94 -21.04 -16.05
C GLU A 13 7.38 -20.53 -14.72
N VAL A 14 6.11 -20.15 -14.70
CA VAL A 14 5.47 -19.57 -13.51
C VAL A 14 4.48 -20.57 -12.91
N HIS A 15 4.72 -20.96 -11.66
CA HIS A 15 3.89 -21.87 -10.86
C HIS A 15 3.38 -21.16 -9.60
N PRO A 16 2.32 -20.33 -9.70
CA PRO A 16 1.88 -19.48 -8.60
C PRO A 16 1.58 -20.30 -7.33
N ARG A 17 2.34 -20.06 -6.26
CA ARG A 17 2.14 -20.63 -4.93
C ARG A 17 2.10 -19.52 -3.88
N PHE A 18 3.00 -18.55 -4.00
CA PHE A 18 3.11 -17.41 -3.12
C PHE A 18 2.56 -16.16 -3.80
N LEU A 19 1.56 -15.55 -3.19
CA LEU A 19 0.88 -14.39 -3.75
C LEU A 19 1.18 -13.19 -2.87
N VAL A 20 1.77 -12.13 -3.45
CA VAL A 20 2.13 -10.91 -2.74
C VAL A 20 1.11 -9.82 -3.08
N PRO A 21 0.08 -9.57 -2.25
CA PRO A 21 -0.86 -8.48 -2.47
C PRO A 21 -0.29 -7.12 -2.03
N ASP A 22 -0.64 -6.06 -2.77
CA ASP A 22 -0.45 -4.67 -2.36
C ASP A 22 -1.58 -4.17 -1.42
N THR A 23 -1.53 -2.90 -1.02
CA THR A 23 -2.55 -2.28 -0.17
C THR A 23 -3.92 -2.20 -0.85
N ASN A 24 -3.96 -1.87 -2.14
CA ASN A 24 -5.20 -1.75 -2.91
C ASN A 24 -5.93 -3.09 -3.03
N CYS A 25 -5.20 -4.20 -3.14
CA CYS A 25 -5.75 -5.55 -3.12
C CYS A 25 -6.64 -5.81 -1.90
N PHE A 26 -6.19 -5.37 -0.72
CA PHE A 26 -6.97 -5.52 0.50
C PHE A 26 -8.12 -4.52 0.62
N VAL A 27 -7.94 -3.29 0.15
CA VAL A 27 -8.97 -2.25 0.24
C VAL A 27 -10.13 -2.55 -0.72
N ASP A 28 -9.82 -2.94 -1.95
CA ASP A 28 -10.81 -3.05 -3.03
C ASP A 28 -11.31 -4.49 -3.26
N TYR A 29 -10.49 -5.50 -2.94
CA TYR A 29 -10.76 -6.89 -3.33
C TYR A 29 -10.76 -7.87 -2.14
N LEU A 30 -11.04 -7.41 -0.92
CA LEU A 30 -11.04 -8.26 0.27
C LEU A 30 -11.87 -9.57 0.13
N PRO A 31 -13.07 -9.58 -0.50
CA PRO A 31 -13.80 -10.85 -0.70
C PRO A 31 -13.07 -11.84 -1.62
N ALA A 32 -12.39 -11.34 -2.66
CA ALA A 32 -11.61 -12.19 -3.56
C ALA A 32 -10.31 -12.68 -2.88
N ILE A 33 -9.67 -11.84 -2.06
CA ILE A 33 -8.57 -12.26 -1.19
C ILE A 33 -9.01 -13.39 -0.24
N ASP A 34 -10.21 -13.30 0.32
CA ASP A 34 -10.77 -14.38 1.16
C ASP A 34 -11.01 -15.68 0.38
N LEU A 35 -11.45 -15.60 -0.89
CA LEU A 35 -11.54 -16.77 -1.78
C LEU A 35 -10.18 -17.42 -2.02
N ILE A 36 -9.15 -16.62 -2.31
CA ILE A 36 -7.76 -17.11 -2.46
C ILE A 36 -7.29 -17.78 -1.17
N ALA A 37 -7.56 -17.16 -0.02
CA ALA A 37 -7.18 -17.72 1.27
C ALA A 37 -7.86 -19.07 1.56
N LYS A 38 -9.12 -19.25 1.15
CA LYS A 38 -9.86 -20.52 1.27
C LYS A 38 -9.31 -21.64 0.39
N ALA A 39 -8.58 -21.31 -0.68
CA ALA A 39 -7.92 -22.29 -1.54
C ALA A 39 -6.61 -22.86 -0.94
N TYR A 40 -6.24 -22.47 0.27
CA TYR A 40 -5.11 -23.06 0.99
C TYR A 40 -5.23 -24.59 1.10
N PRO A 41 -4.15 -25.37 0.86
CA PRO A 41 -2.76 -24.95 0.74
C PRO A 41 -2.26 -24.65 -0.68
N LEU A 42 -3.14 -24.55 -1.68
CA LEU A 42 -2.72 -24.29 -3.07
C LEU A 42 -2.04 -22.92 -3.20
N TYR A 43 -2.60 -21.91 -2.56
CA TYR A 43 -2.06 -20.55 -2.54
C TYR A 43 -1.81 -20.08 -1.11
N GLN A 44 -0.70 -19.38 -0.93
CA GLN A 44 -0.29 -18.75 0.33
C GLN A 44 -0.13 -17.26 0.09
N LEU A 45 -0.89 -16.45 0.82
CA LEU A 45 -0.80 -14.99 0.78
C LEU A 45 0.38 -14.52 1.64
N MET A 46 1.36 -13.90 0.98
CA MET A 46 2.59 -13.36 1.56
C MET A 46 2.42 -11.84 1.70
N VAL A 47 1.95 -11.38 2.85
CA VAL A 47 1.58 -9.99 3.10
C VAL A 47 2.81 -9.17 3.53
N PRO A 48 3.28 -8.20 2.74
CA PRO A 48 4.37 -7.32 3.14
C PRO A 48 4.00 -6.53 4.40
N ILE A 49 4.93 -6.39 5.35
CA ILE A 49 4.68 -5.58 6.57
C ILE A 49 4.36 -4.13 6.21
N ILE A 50 4.95 -3.60 5.13
CA ILE A 50 4.66 -2.24 4.66
C ILE A 50 3.17 -2.05 4.32
N VAL A 51 2.54 -3.06 3.71
CA VAL A 51 1.10 -3.05 3.41
C VAL A 51 0.27 -3.01 4.70
N ILE A 52 0.68 -3.75 5.73
CA ILE A 52 0.02 -3.73 7.04
C ILE A 52 0.13 -2.35 7.67
N ASN A 53 1.31 -1.73 7.61
CA ASN A 53 1.53 -0.38 8.14
C ASN A 53 0.67 0.67 7.42
N GLU A 54 0.56 0.57 6.09
CA GLU A 54 -0.32 1.44 5.29
C GLU A 54 -1.78 1.26 5.68
N LEU A 55 -2.27 0.03 5.77
CA LEU A 55 -3.64 -0.26 6.20
C LEU A 55 -3.91 0.27 7.62
N GLU A 56 -2.95 0.18 8.55
CA GLU A 56 -3.07 0.79 9.88
C GLU A 56 -3.12 2.31 9.83
N GLY A 57 -2.37 2.94 8.93
CA GLY A 57 -2.46 4.38 8.63
C GLY A 57 -3.82 4.78 8.10
N LEU A 58 -4.28 4.10 7.04
CA LEU A 58 -5.57 4.33 6.36
C LEU A 58 -6.76 4.12 7.31
N SER A 59 -6.69 3.11 8.17
CA SER A 59 -7.76 2.80 9.15
C SER A 59 -8.05 3.93 10.14
N LYS A 60 -7.07 4.81 10.38
CA LYS A 60 -7.19 5.95 11.29
C LYS A 60 -7.84 7.17 10.61
N GLY A 61 -8.11 7.10 9.30
CA GLY A 61 -8.73 8.15 8.50
C GLY A 61 -7.83 9.37 8.27
N ILE A 62 -8.38 10.40 7.61
CA ILE A 62 -7.72 11.71 7.46
C ILE A 62 -7.65 12.34 8.85
N ARG A 63 -6.57 12.07 9.57
CA ARG A 63 -6.13 12.99 10.62
C ARG A 63 -5.59 14.20 9.88
N ASN A 64 -6.21 15.37 10.06
CA ASN A 64 -5.54 16.64 9.76
C ASN A 64 -4.14 16.50 10.33
N GLN A 65 -3.12 16.51 9.46
CA GLN A 65 -1.77 16.73 9.90
C GLN A 65 -1.76 18.18 10.42
N SER A 66 -2.19 18.38 11.66
CA SER A 66 -1.64 19.47 12.43
C SER A 66 -0.16 19.15 12.49
N SER A 67 0.61 19.87 11.67
CA SER A 67 2.04 20.01 11.86
C SER A 67 2.27 20.24 13.34
N LYS A 68 2.73 19.22 14.07
CA LYS A 68 3.27 19.45 15.40
C LYS A 68 4.43 20.43 15.21
N PRO A 69 4.44 21.58 15.90
CA PRO A 69 5.60 22.45 15.87
C PRO A 69 6.78 21.63 16.37
N GLN A 70 7.84 21.52 15.57
CA GLN A 70 9.12 21.06 16.08
C GLN A 70 9.54 22.03 17.18
N ALA A 71 9.79 21.47 18.36
CA ALA A 71 10.39 22.18 19.46
C ALA A 71 11.81 22.61 19.07
N SER A 72 11.97 23.86 18.64
CA SER A 72 13.22 24.58 18.70
C SER A 72 13.15 25.56 19.87
N ALA A 73 14.13 25.47 20.76
CA ALA A 73 14.41 26.26 21.95
C ALA A 73 13.62 27.57 22.14
N CYS A 74 12.97 27.67 23.31
CA CYS A 74 12.37 28.88 23.85
C CYS A 74 13.38 30.02 23.97
N ALA A 75 13.01 31.19 23.44
CA ALA A 75 13.41 32.48 24.00
C ALA A 75 12.18 33.41 23.99
N ALA A 76 11.98 34.04 25.16
CA ALA A 76 11.20 35.24 25.41
C ALA A 76 9.66 35.13 25.50
N VAL A 77 9.23 34.90 26.75
CA VAL A 77 8.27 35.66 27.57
C VAL A 77 6.89 36.07 27.01
N GLU A 78 5.92 35.77 27.87
CA GLU A 78 4.47 35.71 27.76
C GLU A 78 3.81 37.06 28.10
N GLU A 79 2.72 37.45 27.43
CA GLU A 79 1.79 38.44 27.98
C GLU A 79 0.33 38.04 27.77
N MET A 80 -0.39 38.12 28.89
CA MET A 80 -1.74 37.65 29.19
C MET A 80 -2.85 38.40 28.43
N LEU A 81 -3.89 37.65 28.02
CA LEU A 81 -5.20 38.21 27.68
C LEU A 81 -6.18 37.97 28.85
N VAL A 82 -6.57 39.06 29.54
CA VAL A 82 -7.67 39.07 30.52
C VAL A 82 -8.90 39.76 29.92
N SER A 83 -10.06 39.14 30.12
CA SER A 83 -11.39 39.66 29.78
C SER A 83 -11.81 40.86 30.66
N GLY A 84 -12.43 41.89 30.08
CA GLY A 84 -13.03 43.01 30.81
C GLY A 84 -13.88 43.92 29.92
N GLN A 85 -15.04 44.34 30.43
CA GLN A 85 -16.19 44.90 29.70
C GLN A 85 -16.12 46.42 29.39
N LYS A 86 -17.04 46.84 28.49
CA LYS A 86 -17.80 48.12 28.41
C LYS A 86 -17.14 49.36 27.72
N GLN A 87 -17.76 49.79 26.60
CA GLN A 87 -18.62 51.00 26.48
C GLN A 87 -18.39 51.88 25.22
N PHE A 88 -19.45 51.96 24.39
CA PHE A 88 -20.00 53.07 23.58
C PHE A 88 -19.17 53.86 22.54
N GLY A 89 -19.68 53.86 21.29
CA GLY A 89 -19.53 54.94 20.30
C GLY A 89 -19.89 54.52 18.86
N LEU A 90 -21.03 54.99 18.34
CA LEU A 90 -21.48 54.97 16.92
C LEU A 90 -22.15 56.33 16.64
N PRO A 91 -22.46 56.81 15.41
CA PRO A 91 -22.02 56.46 14.03
C PRO A 91 -21.61 57.68 13.16
N THR A 92 -20.96 57.44 12.00
CA THR A 92 -21.27 58.18 10.76
C THR A 92 -21.05 57.31 9.51
N ALA A 93 -22.08 57.20 8.68
CA ALA A 93 -22.21 56.41 7.44
C ALA A 93 -21.66 57.19 6.20
N PRO A 94 -21.79 56.75 4.92
CA PRO A 94 -22.43 55.53 4.39
C PRO A 94 -21.71 54.80 3.21
N ALA A 95 -22.25 53.61 2.91
CA ALA A 95 -22.43 52.97 1.59
C ALA A 95 -21.23 52.73 0.65
N ASN A 96 -20.86 51.45 0.52
CA ASN A 96 -20.99 50.81 -0.80
C ASN A 96 -21.25 49.30 -0.69
N ALA A 97 -22.37 48.87 -1.25
CA ALA A 97 -22.77 47.49 -1.38
C ALA A 97 -22.15 46.88 -2.65
N SER A 98 -21.58 45.69 -2.54
CA SER A 98 -21.69 44.57 -3.50
C SER A 98 -20.53 43.62 -3.32
N GLY A 99 -20.83 42.33 -3.07
CA GLY A 99 -19.84 41.27 -3.19
C GLY A 99 -19.86 40.22 -2.09
N ALA A 100 -21.04 39.74 -1.68
CA ALA A 100 -21.15 38.40 -1.12
C ALA A 100 -20.83 37.38 -2.23
N ARG A 101 -19.54 37.24 -2.56
CA ARG A 101 -19.03 36.08 -3.29
C ARG A 101 -18.93 34.96 -2.27
N VAL A 102 -20.06 34.29 -2.09
CA VAL A 102 -20.10 32.95 -1.54
C VAL A 102 -19.22 32.08 -2.45
N CYS A 103 -18.08 31.63 -1.92
CA CYS A 103 -17.25 30.62 -2.57
C CYS A 103 -17.95 29.24 -2.51
N MET A 104 -19.03 29.08 -3.28
CA MET A 104 -19.74 27.80 -3.46
C MET A 104 -19.24 27.14 -4.76
N MET A 105 -18.03 26.60 -4.77
CA MET A 105 -17.58 25.80 -5.93
C MET A 105 -16.59 24.66 -5.61
N ASN A 106 -16.15 24.48 -4.35
CA ASN A 106 -15.26 23.37 -3.96
C ASN A 106 -15.88 22.35 -2.99
N SER A 107 -17.15 22.49 -2.61
CA SER A 107 -17.77 21.64 -1.57
C SER A 107 -18.11 20.22 -2.04
N THR A 108 -18.36 20.01 -3.34
CA THR A 108 -18.77 18.70 -3.86
C THR A 108 -17.60 17.72 -3.96
N ALA A 109 -16.48 18.16 -4.53
CA ALA A 109 -15.25 17.36 -4.61
C ALA A 109 -14.65 17.05 -3.22
N SER A 110 -14.79 17.97 -2.25
CA SER A 110 -14.34 17.74 -0.88
C SER A 110 -15.22 16.72 -0.16
N LEU A 111 -16.54 16.78 -0.34
CA LEU A 111 -17.48 15.79 0.22
C LEU A 111 -17.26 14.39 -0.36
N THR A 112 -17.07 14.26 -1.69
CA THR A 112 -16.81 12.96 -2.32
C THR A 112 -15.47 12.37 -1.89
N ASN A 113 -14.44 13.21 -1.74
CA ASN A 113 -13.13 12.77 -1.23
C ASN A 113 -13.23 12.33 0.23
N LEU A 114 -14.00 13.05 1.07
CA LEU A 114 -14.24 12.68 2.45
C LEU A 114 -14.99 11.34 2.54
N GLN A 115 -16.04 11.14 1.73
CA GLN A 115 -16.78 9.88 1.64
C GLN A 115 -15.88 8.72 1.20
N HIS A 116 -15.04 8.95 0.19
CA HIS A 116 -14.07 7.96 -0.26
C HIS A 116 -13.09 7.60 0.86
N ALA A 117 -12.54 8.60 1.55
CA ALA A 117 -11.61 8.38 2.66
C ALA A 117 -12.24 7.61 3.82
N VAL A 118 -13.51 7.87 4.16
CA VAL A 118 -14.25 7.10 5.15
C VAL A 118 -14.40 5.64 4.71
N LYS A 119 -14.82 5.41 3.46
CA LYS A 119 -14.95 4.05 2.89
C LYS A 119 -13.62 3.30 2.90
N VAL A 120 -12.52 3.97 2.53
CA VAL A 120 -11.16 3.39 2.55
C VAL A 120 -10.75 3.05 3.98
N ALA A 121 -11.03 3.92 4.96
CA ALA A 121 -10.71 3.67 6.36
C ALA A 121 -11.48 2.45 6.91
N GLU A 122 -12.78 2.31 6.59
CA GLU A 122 -13.58 1.15 6.97
C GLU A 122 -13.09 -0.14 6.31
N SER A 123 -12.78 -0.09 5.02
CA SER A 123 -12.26 -1.24 4.27
C SER A 123 -10.89 -1.68 4.82
N SER A 124 -10.03 -0.72 5.17
CA SER A 124 -8.75 -0.98 5.82
C SER A 124 -8.90 -1.64 7.20
N LYS A 125 -9.90 -1.24 8.00
CA LYS A 125 -10.22 -1.91 9.28
C LYS A 125 -10.61 -3.37 9.07
N LYS A 126 -11.46 -3.66 8.08
CA LYS A 126 -11.88 -5.02 7.75
C LYS A 126 -10.69 -5.87 7.28
N ALA A 127 -9.82 -5.30 6.44
CA ALA A 127 -8.60 -5.97 5.98
C ALA A 127 -7.65 -6.29 7.15
N LEU A 128 -7.43 -5.35 8.07
CA LEU A 128 -6.61 -5.60 9.26
C LEU A 128 -7.19 -6.69 10.16
N GLN A 129 -8.51 -6.71 10.34
CA GLN A 129 -9.17 -7.76 11.09
C GLN A 129 -8.96 -9.13 10.43
N PHE A 130 -9.09 -9.19 9.10
CA PHE A 130 -8.82 -10.39 8.31
C PHE A 130 -7.37 -10.88 8.48
N ILE A 131 -6.38 -9.99 8.34
CA ILE A 131 -4.95 -10.33 8.50
C ILE A 131 -4.66 -10.81 9.94
N LYS A 132 -5.27 -10.19 10.96
CA LYS A 132 -5.04 -10.51 12.38
C LYS A 132 -5.78 -11.78 12.85
N SER A 133 -6.67 -12.35 12.04
CA SER A 133 -7.53 -13.50 12.41
C SER A 133 -6.81 -14.87 12.56
N ARG A 134 -5.47 -14.92 12.57
CA ARG A 134 -4.66 -16.15 12.60
C ARG A 134 -5.01 -17.16 11.49
N ASN A 135 -5.22 -16.65 10.28
CA ASN A 135 -5.47 -17.49 9.10
C ASN A 135 -4.17 -18.18 8.63
N PRO A 136 -4.11 -19.53 8.53
CA PRO A 136 -2.91 -20.25 8.07
C PRO A 136 -2.52 -19.91 6.62
N ALA A 137 -3.47 -19.45 5.80
CA ALA A 137 -3.26 -19.00 4.43
C ALA A 137 -2.54 -17.65 4.34
N LEU A 138 -2.34 -16.94 5.45
CA LEU A 138 -1.62 -15.66 5.51
C LEU A 138 -0.28 -15.82 6.23
N LYS A 139 0.77 -15.24 5.63
CA LYS A 139 2.10 -15.09 6.23
C LYS A 139 2.54 -13.64 6.07
N CYS A 140 2.99 -13.03 7.16
CA CYS A 140 3.55 -11.68 7.09
C CYS A 140 5.04 -11.77 6.72
N VAL A 141 5.50 -10.92 5.82
CA VAL A 141 6.88 -10.95 5.30
C VAL A 141 7.55 -9.59 5.41
N THR A 142 8.82 -9.63 5.79
CA THR A 142 9.68 -8.44 5.83
C THR A 142 10.13 -8.04 4.43
N THR A 143 10.60 -6.80 4.27
CA THR A 143 11.20 -6.34 3.01
C THR A 143 12.37 -7.22 2.58
N LYS A 144 13.06 -7.88 3.52
CA LYS A 144 14.16 -8.83 3.27
C LYS A 144 13.71 -10.25 2.91
N GLY A 145 12.41 -10.52 2.82
CA GLY A 145 11.85 -11.82 2.46
C GLY A 145 11.73 -12.81 3.64
N SER A 146 11.95 -12.36 4.88
CA SER A 146 11.81 -13.21 6.06
C SER A 146 10.35 -13.36 6.46
N ILE A 147 9.90 -14.60 6.66
CA ILE A 147 8.54 -14.91 7.10
C ILE A 147 8.44 -14.76 8.62
N LEU A 148 7.54 -13.89 9.07
CA LEU A 148 7.25 -13.70 10.49
C LEU A 148 6.34 -14.81 11.03
N LYS A 149 6.76 -15.41 12.15
CA LYS A 149 6.00 -16.47 12.85
C LYS A 149 4.83 -15.91 13.68
N THR A 150 4.92 -14.64 14.07
CA THR A 150 3.94 -13.98 14.93
C THR A 150 3.54 -12.63 14.32
N SER A 151 2.30 -12.21 14.54
CA SER A 151 1.76 -10.90 14.18
C SER A 151 2.32 -9.74 15.03
N THR A 152 3.50 -9.90 15.64
CA THR A 152 4.17 -8.81 16.35
C THR A 152 4.87 -7.97 15.28
N PHE A 153 4.16 -6.95 14.80
CA PHE A 153 4.63 -6.06 13.76
C PHE A 153 5.72 -5.15 14.34
N THR A 154 6.98 -5.50 14.14
CA THR A 154 8.10 -4.60 14.42
C THR A 154 8.24 -3.64 13.24
N ILE A 155 8.32 -2.34 13.54
CA ILE A 155 8.68 -1.33 12.54
C ILE A 155 10.04 -1.76 11.97
N GLU A 156 10.12 -1.92 10.66
CA GLU A 156 11.41 -2.11 10.00
C GLU A 156 12.14 -0.77 10.01
N ASP A 157 13.38 -0.79 10.50
CA ASP A 157 14.24 0.40 10.61
C ASP A 157 14.40 1.10 9.26
N ASP A 158 13.77 2.26 9.15
CA ASP A 158 13.75 3.18 8.00
C ASP A 158 15.02 4.04 7.99
N VAL A 159 16.19 3.40 8.14
CA VAL A 159 17.46 4.14 8.24
C VAL A 159 17.93 4.51 6.84
N GLY A 160 17.34 5.58 6.30
CA GLY A 160 17.93 6.40 5.23
C GLY A 160 17.56 6.05 3.79
N ASP A 161 16.52 5.25 3.53
CA ASP A 161 16.16 4.86 2.16
C ASP A 161 15.06 5.77 1.60
N LEU A 162 15.33 6.50 0.50
CA LEU A 162 14.34 7.30 -0.26
C LEU A 162 13.34 6.41 -1.03
N LYS A 163 13.21 5.13 -0.66
CA LYS A 163 12.39 4.14 -1.37
C LYS A 163 10.92 4.37 -1.07
N SER A 164 10.12 4.37 -2.13
CA SER A 164 8.67 4.39 -1.98
C SER A 164 8.16 3.09 -1.37
N ASN A 165 6.93 3.11 -0.84
CA ASN A 165 6.29 1.90 -0.33
C ASN A 165 6.15 0.84 -1.44
N ASP A 166 5.88 1.26 -2.68
CA ASP A 166 5.88 0.41 -3.87
C ASP A 166 7.23 -0.29 -4.07
N ASP A 167 8.34 0.43 -3.92
CA ASP A 167 9.69 -0.14 -4.05
C ASP A 167 9.95 -1.18 -2.95
N ARG A 168 9.41 -0.98 -1.75
CA ARG A 168 9.49 -1.96 -0.64
C ARG A 168 8.63 -3.19 -0.90
N ILE A 169 7.44 -3.03 -1.45
CA ILE A 169 6.58 -4.16 -1.86
C ILE A 169 7.27 -4.97 -2.97
N LEU A 170 7.84 -4.29 -3.95
CA LEU A 170 8.60 -4.92 -5.03
C LEU A 170 9.84 -5.64 -4.50
N GLU A 171 10.64 -4.99 -3.65
CA GLU A 171 11.83 -5.59 -3.02
C GLU A 171 11.44 -6.83 -2.21
N THR A 172 10.31 -6.79 -1.49
CA THR A 172 9.76 -7.95 -0.78
C THR A 172 9.50 -9.13 -1.72
N ALA A 173 8.77 -8.88 -2.83
CA ALA A 173 8.41 -9.92 -3.78
C ALA A 173 9.63 -10.52 -4.49
N ILE A 174 10.58 -9.68 -4.91
CA ILE A 174 11.85 -10.13 -5.51
C ILE A 174 12.65 -10.97 -4.50
N ASN A 175 12.69 -10.56 -3.24
CA ASN A 175 13.42 -11.30 -2.21
C ASN A 175 12.82 -12.67 -1.91
N LEU A 176 11.51 -12.84 -2.09
CA LEU A 176 10.86 -14.14 -2.02
C LEU A 176 11.23 -15.04 -3.21
N CYS A 177 11.46 -14.48 -4.40
CA CYS A 177 11.86 -15.21 -5.62
C CYS A 177 13.30 -15.75 -5.59
N ARG A 178 14.12 -15.41 -4.59
CA ARG A 178 15.54 -15.78 -4.54
C ARG A 178 15.82 -17.28 -4.48
N HIS A 179 14.81 -18.10 -4.19
CA HIS A 179 14.94 -19.56 -4.05
C HIS A 179 14.39 -20.33 -5.27
N HIS A 180 14.36 -19.71 -6.45
CA HIS A 180 13.91 -20.37 -7.67
C HIS A 180 14.80 -21.56 -8.04
N ILE A 181 14.20 -22.53 -8.71
CA ILE A 181 14.92 -23.65 -9.32
C ILE A 181 15.46 -23.16 -10.66
N GLU A 182 16.78 -23.17 -10.80
CA GLU A 182 17.48 -22.89 -12.06
C GLU A 182 18.06 -24.18 -12.61
N GLU A 183 17.66 -24.54 -13.83
CA GLU A 183 18.22 -25.67 -14.57
C GLU A 183 18.79 -25.19 -15.91
N THR A 184 20.01 -25.61 -16.26
CA THR A 184 20.60 -25.32 -17.57
C THR A 184 20.49 -26.55 -18.45
N ARG A 185 19.78 -26.46 -19.57
CA ARG A 185 19.64 -27.53 -20.57
C ARG A 185 19.99 -26.98 -21.94
N ALA A 186 20.94 -27.62 -22.63
CA ALA A 186 21.35 -27.25 -24.00
C ALA A 186 21.55 -25.74 -24.20
N ASP A 187 22.32 -25.10 -23.30
CA ASP A 187 22.64 -23.66 -23.32
C ASP A 187 21.44 -22.70 -23.08
N THR A 188 20.29 -23.25 -22.70
CA THR A 188 19.10 -22.49 -22.26
C THR A 188 18.95 -22.61 -20.74
N ARG A 189 18.77 -21.48 -20.06
CA ARG A 189 18.47 -21.42 -18.63
C ARG A 189 16.96 -21.48 -18.40
N TYR A 190 16.51 -22.44 -17.60
CA TYR A 190 15.12 -22.62 -17.22
C TYR A 190 14.95 -22.17 -15.77
N ILE A 191 14.07 -21.20 -15.55
CA ILE A 191 13.80 -20.61 -14.24
C ILE A 191 12.35 -20.90 -13.88
N THR A 192 12.12 -21.56 -12.73
CA THR A 192 10.78 -21.73 -12.19
C THR A 192 10.49 -20.72 -11.10
N LEU A 193 9.50 -19.84 -11.31
CA LEU A 193 9.06 -18.84 -10.35
C LEU A 193 7.75 -19.25 -9.70
N ASP A 194 7.68 -19.20 -8.38
CA ASP A 194 6.48 -19.57 -7.61
C ASP A 194 5.79 -18.37 -6.93
N VAL A 195 6.35 -17.17 -7.09
CA VAL A 195 5.83 -15.91 -6.57
C VAL A 195 5.11 -15.13 -7.66
N VAL A 196 3.94 -14.58 -7.34
CA VAL A 196 3.21 -13.63 -8.19
C VAL A 196 2.83 -12.40 -7.37
N LEU A 197 3.14 -11.21 -7.89
CA LEU A 197 2.66 -9.94 -7.34
C LEU A 197 1.21 -9.70 -7.79
N LEU A 198 0.33 -9.45 -6.83
CA LEU A 198 -1.04 -9.03 -7.07
C LEU A 198 -1.13 -7.53 -6.90
N THR A 199 -1.44 -6.81 -7.99
CA THR A 199 -1.61 -5.36 -7.98
C THR A 199 -2.46 -4.92 -9.16
N THR A 200 -3.18 -3.82 -8.98
CA THR A 200 -3.86 -3.08 -10.07
C THR A 200 -3.13 -1.79 -10.44
N ASP A 201 -2.05 -1.44 -9.71
CA ASP A 201 -1.29 -0.23 -9.98
C ASP A 201 -0.40 -0.39 -11.21
N ARG A 202 -0.53 0.55 -12.15
CA ARG A 202 0.20 0.52 -13.42
C ARG A 202 1.70 0.72 -13.24
N ASN A 203 2.12 1.59 -12.33
CA ASN A 203 3.52 1.93 -12.11
C ASN A 203 4.24 0.76 -11.42
N LEU A 204 3.64 0.21 -10.36
CA LEU A 204 4.15 -0.97 -9.67
C LEU A 204 4.21 -2.17 -10.63
N ARG A 205 3.19 -2.37 -11.47
CA ARG A 205 3.21 -3.41 -12.51
C ARG A 205 4.36 -3.25 -13.51
N VAL A 206 4.63 -2.02 -13.97
CA VAL A 206 5.76 -1.74 -14.87
C VAL A 206 7.10 -2.04 -14.18
N LYS A 207 7.26 -1.61 -12.92
CA LYS A 207 8.48 -1.88 -12.15
C LYS A 207 8.71 -3.39 -11.97
N ALA A 208 7.66 -4.14 -11.64
CA ALA A 208 7.74 -5.58 -11.47
C ALA A 208 8.10 -6.32 -12.78
N ILE A 209 7.46 -5.98 -13.90
CA ILE A 209 7.79 -6.55 -15.22
C ILE A 209 9.25 -6.26 -15.60
N SER A 210 9.76 -5.07 -15.26
CA SER A 210 11.16 -4.68 -15.53
C SER A 210 12.18 -5.48 -14.70
N THR A 211 11.73 -6.28 -13.74
CA THR A 211 12.53 -7.11 -12.85
C THR A 211 12.20 -8.60 -12.98
N ASP A 212 11.53 -8.99 -14.08
CA ASP A 212 11.09 -10.37 -14.36
C ASP A 212 10.18 -10.99 -13.28
N LEU A 213 9.54 -10.15 -12.46
CA LEU A 213 8.58 -10.59 -11.45
C LEU A 213 7.19 -10.80 -12.09
N PRO A 214 6.57 -11.99 -11.97
CA PRO A 214 5.23 -12.22 -12.46
C PRO A 214 4.20 -11.33 -11.76
N VAL A 215 3.30 -10.70 -12.52
CA VAL A 215 2.26 -9.82 -12.00
C VAL A 215 0.89 -10.21 -12.55
N ARG A 216 -0.13 -10.17 -11.70
CA ARG A 216 -1.54 -10.31 -12.11
C ARG A 216 -2.44 -9.36 -11.32
N GLU A 217 -3.55 -8.97 -11.93
CA GLU A 217 -4.67 -8.36 -11.22
C GLU A 217 -5.50 -9.45 -10.53
N ILE A 218 -6.14 -9.13 -9.40
CA ILE A 218 -6.91 -10.11 -8.63
C ILE A 218 -8.03 -10.79 -9.45
N PRO A 219 -8.90 -10.06 -10.17
CA PRO A 219 -9.97 -10.69 -10.93
C PRO A 219 -9.47 -11.69 -11.97
N ASP A 220 -8.36 -11.35 -12.65
CA ASP A 220 -7.71 -12.21 -13.62
C ASP A 220 -7.12 -13.45 -12.97
N PHE A 221 -6.49 -13.29 -11.80
CA PHE A 221 -5.93 -14.41 -11.04
C PHE A 221 -7.03 -15.38 -10.59
N ILE A 222 -8.15 -14.86 -10.04
CA ILE A 222 -9.29 -15.68 -9.61
C ILE A 222 -9.85 -16.51 -10.78
N LYS A 223 -10.03 -15.88 -11.94
CA LYS A 223 -10.53 -16.53 -13.15
C LYS A 223 -9.55 -17.61 -13.63
N TRP A 224 -8.26 -17.29 -13.69
CA TRP A 224 -7.20 -18.21 -14.09
C TRP A 224 -7.11 -19.41 -13.12
N ALA A 225 -7.22 -19.17 -11.82
CA ALA A 225 -7.15 -20.18 -10.78
C ALA A 225 -8.44 -21.03 -10.67
N GLY A 226 -9.51 -20.68 -11.39
CA GLY A 226 -10.80 -21.38 -11.31
C GLY A 226 -11.52 -21.22 -9.97
N LEU A 227 -11.25 -20.12 -9.23
CA LEU A 227 -11.82 -19.87 -7.90
C LEU A 227 -13.18 -19.15 -7.94
N SER A 228 -13.70 -18.84 -9.12
CA SER A 228 -14.97 -18.12 -9.33
C SER A 228 -16.21 -19.02 -9.38
N ALA A 229 -16.10 -20.28 -8.98
CA ALA A 229 -17.16 -21.29 -9.06
C ALA A 229 -18.20 -21.16 -7.94
#